data_AF-A0A3D8QTM0-F1
#
_entry.id   AF-A0A3D8QTM0-F1
#
_cell.length_a   1.000
_cell.length_b   1.000
_cell.length_c   1.000
_cell.angle_alpha   90.00
_cell.angle_beta   90.00
_cell.angle_gamma   90.00
#
_symmetry.space_group_name_H-M   'P 1'
#
loop_
_entity.id
_entity.type
_entity.pdbx_description
1 polymer ?
#
loop_
_entity_poly.entity_id
_entity_poly.type
_entity_poly.pdbx_seq_one_letter_code
_entity_poly.pdbx_strand_id
1 'polypeptide(L)'
;MGLSARFSKDPEIRSQGPLYAVEAKKLLKDDLEHICVENIQACILIGNICLGDSDPDAESLYFVLANRMAQILTLGVVNPADDGVTRETKTRVWWTCFIIDTWASGGSNLSRQFKFELKQPRVPMDETVFFHMKQGDPDVSIAEWKPGLWGHMVKLVEIYVQIQDLNKHLVETAEWDEDSIEDAVRDLAVALVAFEQNLEPEIRYSEVNLARHVSKGLGRTFMAFHLGYHHYCTLLFYQYLDHNRPFTINGKAYADRCKLHATIFCDILKASREQKGAEALYNIVGHITVVSSSVLLHTYLFGEAHELPDSRRRLESNLESLVQLRSYWSSVELMIKRLVIFQNNCMRSLSRNTHRFDRWMVKFLSEHALALDEKTDELPNPWLATGLETMAESTRLERSRVTQSIITNMQNLEYI
;
A
#
# COMPACT_ATOMS: atom_id res chain seq x y z
N MET A 1 13.89 -5.17 19.79
CA MET A 1 15.13 -5.25 18.98
C MET A 1 15.00 -6.08 17.71
N GLY A 2 14.21 -7.17 17.67
CA GLY A 2 14.10 -8.03 16.47
C GLY A 2 13.75 -7.30 15.17
N LEU A 3 12.69 -6.48 15.16
CA LEU A 3 12.30 -5.70 13.98
C LEU A 3 13.31 -4.58 13.66
N SER A 4 13.72 -3.83 14.67
CA SER A 4 14.58 -2.65 14.51
C SER A 4 16.01 -3.00 14.07
N ALA A 5 16.51 -4.20 14.41
CA ALA A 5 17.85 -4.66 14.05
C ALA A 5 18.09 -4.59 12.54
N ARG A 6 17.07 -4.87 11.71
CA ARG A 6 17.15 -4.83 10.23
C ARG A 6 17.63 -3.49 9.67
N PHE A 7 17.31 -2.39 10.36
CA PHE A 7 17.67 -1.04 9.94
C PHE A 7 19.00 -0.54 10.51
N SER A 8 19.69 -1.35 11.31
CA SER A 8 21.00 -0.99 11.84
C SER A 8 22.01 -0.88 10.70
N LYS A 9 22.89 0.13 10.79
CA LYS A 9 24.06 0.24 9.89
C LYS A 9 25.12 -0.82 10.19
N ASP A 10 25.14 -1.33 11.42
CA ASP A 10 26.05 -2.37 11.87
C ASP A 10 25.57 -3.76 11.40
N PRO A 11 26.36 -4.47 10.55
CA PRO A 11 26.03 -5.82 10.10
C PRO A 11 25.92 -6.84 11.24
N GLU A 12 26.70 -6.69 12.32
CA GLU A 12 26.65 -7.60 13.45
C GLU A 12 25.28 -7.51 14.14
N ILE A 13 24.81 -6.28 14.42
CA ILE A 13 23.47 -6.05 14.97
C ILE A 13 22.39 -6.61 14.04
N ARG A 14 22.49 -6.40 12.72
CA ARG A 14 21.53 -6.97 11.75
C ARG A 14 21.46 -8.48 11.85
N SER A 15 22.62 -9.16 11.94
CA SER A 15 22.71 -10.62 12.05
C SER A 15 22.05 -11.19 13.32
N GLN A 16 21.96 -10.40 14.40
CA GLN A 16 21.29 -10.80 15.64
C GLN A 16 19.76 -10.64 15.58
N GLY A 17 19.24 -9.89 14.60
CA GLY A 17 17.80 -9.63 14.44
C GLY A 17 16.93 -10.89 14.47
N PRO A 18 17.25 -11.94 13.70
CA PRO A 18 16.53 -13.21 13.74
C PRO A 18 16.51 -13.88 15.12
N LEU A 19 17.63 -13.86 15.85
CA LEU A 19 17.70 -14.42 17.20
C LEU A 19 16.77 -13.69 18.18
N TYR A 20 16.78 -12.35 18.13
CA TYR A 20 15.85 -11.54 18.94
C TYR A 20 14.39 -11.77 18.57
N ALA A 21 14.10 -11.99 17.28
CA ALA A 21 12.75 -12.28 16.82
C ALA A 21 12.25 -13.65 17.33
N VAL A 22 13.11 -14.67 17.31
CA VAL A 22 12.79 -16.01 17.83
C VAL A 22 12.50 -15.95 19.33
N GLU A 23 13.35 -15.29 20.12
CA GLU A 23 13.12 -15.19 21.57
C GLU A 23 11.87 -14.36 21.89
N ALA A 24 11.63 -13.25 21.16
CA ALA A 24 10.41 -12.47 21.33
C ALA A 24 9.14 -13.28 21.01
N LYS A 25 9.16 -14.08 19.94
CA LYS A 25 8.08 -15.00 19.58
C LYS A 25 7.84 -16.04 20.67
N LYS A 26 8.89 -16.57 21.28
CA LYS A 26 8.80 -17.54 22.38
C LYS A 26 8.15 -16.90 23.62
N LEU A 27 8.68 -15.77 24.08
CA LEU A 27 8.15 -15.06 25.25
C LEU A 27 6.67 -14.68 25.08
N LEU A 28 6.28 -14.19 23.90
CA LEU A 28 4.88 -13.87 23.62
C LEU A 28 3.98 -15.12 23.64
N LYS A 29 4.47 -16.26 23.14
CA LYS A 29 3.69 -17.52 23.17
C LYS A 29 3.51 -18.03 24.60
N ASP A 30 4.52 -17.89 25.43
CA ASP A 30 4.48 -18.31 26.83
C ASP A 30 3.49 -17.45 27.67
N ASP A 31 3.22 -16.21 27.24
CA ASP A 31 2.30 -15.25 27.91
C ASP A 31 1.03 -14.95 27.08
N LEU A 32 0.71 -15.77 26.08
CA LEU A 32 -0.29 -15.43 25.05
C LEU A 32 -1.70 -15.19 25.62
N GLU A 33 -2.07 -15.89 26.69
CA GLU A 33 -3.38 -15.77 27.34
C GLU A 33 -3.52 -14.50 28.18
N HIS A 34 -2.42 -13.80 28.47
CA HIS A 34 -2.45 -12.54 29.18
C HIS A 34 -2.86 -11.41 28.23
N ILE A 35 -4.14 -11.05 28.26
CA ILE A 35 -4.71 -10.03 27.39
C ILE A 35 -4.36 -8.63 27.94
N CYS A 36 -3.33 -8.01 27.36
CA CYS A 36 -2.87 -6.65 27.71
C CYS A 36 -2.43 -5.85 26.46
N VAL A 37 -2.19 -4.54 26.63
CA VAL A 37 -1.78 -3.65 25.53
C VAL A 37 -0.40 -4.03 25.00
N GLU A 38 0.49 -4.46 25.88
CA GLU A 38 1.85 -4.87 25.58
C GLU A 38 1.87 -6.10 24.67
N ASN A 39 1.01 -7.09 24.95
CA ASN A 39 0.89 -8.28 24.10
C ASN A 39 0.24 -7.98 22.75
N ILE A 40 -0.68 -7.00 22.67
CA ILE A 40 -1.18 -6.49 21.39
C ILE A 40 -0.02 -5.89 20.58
N GLN A 41 0.77 -5.01 21.19
CA GLN A 41 1.92 -4.38 20.52
C GLN A 41 2.98 -5.42 20.11
N ALA A 42 3.25 -6.43 20.94
CA ALA A 42 4.15 -7.52 20.62
C ALA A 42 3.66 -8.34 19.42
N CYS A 43 2.37 -8.69 19.38
CA CYS A 43 1.73 -9.34 18.24
C CYS A 43 1.90 -8.51 16.95
N ILE A 44 1.67 -7.19 17.00
CA ILE A 44 1.85 -6.30 15.84
C ILE A 44 3.31 -6.29 15.36
N LEU A 45 4.27 -6.18 16.27
CA LEU A 45 5.69 -6.17 15.92
C LEU A 45 6.13 -7.51 15.33
N ILE A 46 5.67 -8.63 15.90
CA ILE A 46 5.99 -9.98 15.42
C ILE A 46 5.33 -10.25 14.07
N GLY A 47 4.08 -9.84 13.87
CA GLY A 47 3.40 -9.97 12.58
C GLY A 47 4.17 -9.26 11.46
N ASN A 48 4.65 -8.04 11.71
CA ASN A 48 5.51 -7.30 10.77
C ASN A 48 6.85 -8.01 10.49
N ILE A 49 7.42 -8.70 11.49
CA ILE A 49 8.62 -9.53 11.28
C ILE A 49 8.30 -10.71 10.36
N CYS A 50 7.20 -11.43 10.60
CA CYS A 50 6.77 -12.55 9.77
C CYS A 50 6.53 -12.13 8.32
N LEU A 51 5.83 -11.01 8.10
CA LEU A 51 5.65 -10.43 6.75
C LEU A 51 6.99 -10.12 6.09
N GLY A 52 7.91 -9.52 6.84
CA GLY A 52 9.27 -9.22 6.36
C GLY A 52 10.09 -10.46 6.00
N ASP A 53 9.77 -11.61 6.60
CA ASP A 53 10.42 -12.91 6.39
C ASP A 53 9.69 -13.80 5.38
N SER A 54 8.69 -13.27 4.68
CA SER A 54 7.86 -13.99 3.69
C SER A 54 7.03 -15.13 4.29
N ASP A 55 6.54 -14.96 5.52
CA ASP A 55 5.62 -15.88 6.20
C ASP A 55 4.25 -15.18 6.43
N PRO A 56 3.41 -15.09 5.39
CA PRO A 56 2.14 -14.36 5.46
C PRO A 56 1.10 -15.06 6.36
N ASP A 57 1.16 -16.38 6.48
CA ASP A 57 0.26 -17.13 7.36
C ASP A 57 0.52 -16.80 8.84
N ALA A 58 1.79 -16.79 9.24
CA ALA A 58 2.15 -16.39 10.60
C ALA A 58 1.86 -14.90 10.86
N GLU A 59 2.13 -14.02 9.89
CA GLU A 59 1.74 -12.61 10.00
C GLU A 59 0.24 -12.45 10.30
N SER A 60 -0.59 -13.05 9.45
CA SER A 60 -2.05 -12.99 9.57
C SER A 60 -2.52 -13.53 10.93
N LEU A 61 -1.90 -14.61 11.44
CA LEU A 61 -2.21 -15.15 12.76
C LEU A 61 -1.92 -14.15 13.89
N TYR A 62 -0.74 -13.52 13.92
CA TYR A 62 -0.39 -12.57 14.98
C TYR A 62 -1.23 -11.30 14.91
N PHE A 63 -1.54 -10.80 13.72
CA PHE A 63 -2.44 -9.65 13.57
C PHE A 63 -3.86 -9.96 14.05
N VAL A 64 -4.38 -11.15 13.74
CA VAL A 64 -5.67 -11.60 14.29
C VAL A 64 -5.67 -11.67 15.82
N LEU A 65 -4.59 -12.16 16.42
CA LEU A 65 -4.45 -12.19 17.88
C LEU A 65 -4.47 -10.77 18.48
N ALA A 66 -3.68 -9.85 17.90
CA ALA A 66 -3.69 -8.43 18.30
C ALA A 66 -5.10 -7.82 18.22
N ASN A 67 -5.78 -8.06 17.10
CA ASN A 67 -7.12 -7.54 16.84
C ASN A 67 -8.14 -8.05 17.86
N ARG A 68 -8.11 -9.35 18.18
CA ARG A 68 -9.02 -9.95 19.16
C ARG A 68 -8.73 -9.47 20.57
N MET A 69 -7.46 -9.37 20.97
CA MET A 69 -7.08 -8.80 22.26
C MET A 69 -7.56 -7.34 22.39
N ALA A 70 -7.41 -6.52 21.35
CA ALA A 70 -7.87 -5.12 21.36
C ALA A 70 -9.39 -4.99 21.54
N GLN A 71 -10.17 -5.90 20.92
CA GLN A 71 -11.62 -5.97 21.06
C GLN A 71 -12.05 -6.47 22.45
N ILE A 72 -11.39 -7.49 22.99
CA ILE A 72 -11.68 -8.02 24.33
C ILE A 72 -11.40 -6.96 25.41
N LEU A 73 -10.31 -6.19 25.27
CA LEU A 73 -10.00 -5.07 26.15
C LEU A 73 -10.89 -3.84 25.93
N THR A 74 -11.74 -3.87 24.91
CA THR A 74 -12.61 -2.74 24.53
C THR A 74 -11.82 -1.44 24.35
N LEU A 75 -10.64 -1.48 23.72
CA LEU A 75 -9.74 -0.32 23.62
C LEU A 75 -10.37 0.90 22.92
N GLY A 76 -11.39 0.69 22.08
CA GLY A 76 -12.17 1.75 21.46
C GLY A 76 -13.16 2.46 22.39
N VAL A 77 -13.34 1.98 23.62
CA VAL A 77 -14.24 2.57 24.61
C VAL A 77 -13.46 3.44 25.59
N VAL A 78 -13.96 4.65 25.82
CA VAL A 78 -13.38 5.59 26.78
C VAL A 78 -13.49 5.06 28.21
N ASN A 79 -12.36 4.91 28.89
CA ASN A 79 -12.30 4.65 30.33
C ASN A 79 -12.00 5.95 31.11
N PRO A 80 -12.92 6.45 31.96
CA PRO A 80 -12.72 7.67 32.74
C PRO A 80 -11.53 7.62 33.71
N ALA A 81 -11.06 6.42 34.08
CA ALA A 81 -9.91 6.25 34.97
C ALA A 81 -8.56 6.41 34.26
N ASP A 82 -8.54 6.39 32.92
CA ASP A 82 -7.30 6.54 32.16
C ASP A 82 -6.85 8.00 32.14
N ASP A 83 -5.56 8.23 32.39
CA ASP A 83 -4.90 9.50 32.10
C ASP A 83 -4.80 9.75 30.59
N GLY A 84 -4.37 10.95 30.19
CA GLY A 84 -4.30 11.36 28.79
C GLY A 84 -3.37 10.46 27.96
N VAL A 85 -2.21 10.08 28.52
CA VAL A 85 -1.23 9.22 27.83
C VAL A 85 -1.78 7.81 27.61
N THR A 86 -2.38 7.21 28.64
CA THR A 86 -2.96 5.86 28.56
C THR A 86 -4.08 5.83 27.53
N ARG A 87 -4.97 6.83 27.57
CA ARG A 87 -6.10 6.93 26.64
C ARG A 87 -5.65 7.08 25.19
N GLU A 88 -4.68 7.96 24.94
CA GLU A 88 -4.15 8.17 23.59
C GLU A 88 -3.38 6.92 23.10
N THR A 89 -2.66 6.23 23.99
CA THR A 89 -2.00 4.96 23.67
C THR A 89 -2.99 3.90 23.24
N LYS A 90 -4.07 3.68 24.01
CA LYS A 90 -5.15 2.74 23.67
C LYS A 90 -5.81 3.10 22.34
N THR A 91 -6.07 4.39 22.12
CA THR A 91 -6.63 4.92 20.87
C THR A 91 -5.73 4.60 19.67
N ARG A 92 -4.42 4.86 19.78
CA ARG A 92 -3.45 4.55 18.71
C ARG A 92 -3.35 3.06 18.45
N VAL A 93 -3.36 2.23 19.49
CA VAL A 93 -3.32 0.76 19.35
C VAL A 93 -4.58 0.25 18.64
N TRP A 94 -5.77 0.70 19.05
CA TRP A 94 -7.03 0.36 18.38
C TRP A 94 -7.01 0.68 16.88
N TRP A 95 -6.62 1.92 16.55
CA TRP A 95 -6.57 2.35 15.15
C TRP A 95 -5.45 1.69 14.35
N THR A 96 -4.34 1.30 15.00
CA THR A 96 -3.30 0.49 14.37
C THR A 96 -3.85 -0.90 14.02
N CYS A 97 -4.57 -1.55 14.93
CA CYS A 97 -5.27 -2.82 14.67
C CYS A 97 -6.23 -2.71 13.48
N PHE A 98 -7.03 -1.64 13.40
CA PHE A 98 -7.90 -1.39 12.24
C PHE A 98 -7.13 -1.28 10.92
N ILE A 99 -6.03 -0.50 10.90
CA ILE A 99 -5.23 -0.29 9.69
C ILE A 99 -4.56 -1.60 9.24
N ILE A 100 -3.91 -2.32 10.16
CA ILE A 100 -3.23 -3.59 9.81
C ILE A 100 -4.23 -4.65 9.38
N ASP A 101 -5.40 -4.74 10.03
CA ASP A 101 -6.44 -5.70 9.66
C ASP A 101 -6.93 -5.45 8.22
N THR A 102 -7.11 -4.18 7.86
CA THR A 102 -7.52 -3.79 6.50
C THR A 102 -6.49 -4.19 5.46
N TRP A 103 -5.21 -3.86 5.69
CA TRP A 103 -4.13 -4.16 4.75
C TRP A 103 -3.79 -5.64 4.67
N ALA A 104 -3.59 -6.33 5.81
CA ALA A 104 -3.20 -7.73 5.84
C ALA A 104 -4.31 -8.65 5.33
N SER A 105 -5.57 -8.41 5.73
CA SER A 105 -6.70 -9.18 5.21
C SER A 105 -6.86 -9.02 3.70
N GLY A 106 -6.66 -7.80 3.18
CA GLY A 106 -6.64 -7.58 1.73
C GLY A 106 -5.48 -8.27 1.03
N GLY A 107 -4.29 -8.19 1.61
CA GLY A 107 -3.07 -8.81 1.09
C GLY A 107 -3.13 -10.32 0.99
N SER A 108 -3.83 -10.97 1.91
CA SER A 108 -3.95 -12.43 1.98
C SER A 108 -5.30 -12.96 1.47
N ASN A 109 -6.17 -12.09 0.93
CA ASN A 109 -7.55 -12.42 0.55
C ASN A 109 -8.36 -13.09 1.69
N LEU A 110 -8.16 -12.60 2.91
CA LEU A 110 -8.86 -13.03 4.11
C LEU A 110 -9.96 -12.03 4.48
N SER A 111 -10.86 -12.45 5.36
CA SER A 111 -11.91 -11.57 5.88
C SER A 111 -11.39 -10.71 7.01
N ARG A 112 -11.66 -9.40 6.95
CA ARG A 112 -11.37 -8.43 8.00
C ARG A 112 -12.10 -8.78 9.30
N GLN A 113 -11.44 -8.53 10.43
CA GLN A 113 -12.00 -8.70 11.78
C GLN A 113 -12.64 -7.43 12.33
N PHE A 114 -12.12 -6.27 11.92
CA PHE A 114 -12.71 -4.97 12.24
C PHE A 114 -13.80 -4.64 11.25
N LYS A 115 -14.97 -4.32 11.79
CA LYS A 115 -16.08 -3.76 11.02
C LYS A 115 -16.29 -2.33 11.46
N PHE A 116 -16.83 -1.52 10.57
CA PHE A 116 -17.22 -0.18 10.91
C PHE A 116 -18.41 -0.22 11.87
N GLU A 117 -18.21 0.24 13.11
CA GLU A 117 -19.27 0.39 14.11
C GLU A 117 -19.71 1.85 14.22
N LEU A 118 -20.98 2.07 14.57
CA LEU A 118 -21.60 3.41 14.74
C LEU A 118 -20.89 4.31 15.77
N LYS A 119 -20.16 3.71 16.73
CA LYS A 119 -19.37 4.43 17.73
C LYS A 119 -17.91 3.98 17.62
N GLN A 120 -17.06 4.87 17.16
CA GLN A 120 -15.61 4.70 17.15
C GLN A 120 -14.97 5.64 18.17
N PRO A 121 -13.80 5.30 18.74
CA PRO A 121 -12.99 6.27 19.46
C PRO A 121 -12.63 7.44 18.54
N ARG A 122 -12.25 8.58 19.13
CA ARG A 122 -11.66 9.67 18.33
C ARG A 122 -10.43 9.15 17.57
N VAL A 123 -10.11 9.75 16.43
CA VAL A 123 -8.86 9.42 15.74
C VAL A 123 -7.65 9.90 16.57
N PRO A 124 -6.45 9.35 16.34
CA PRO A 124 -5.23 9.76 17.04
C PRO A 124 -4.92 11.26 16.90
N MET A 125 -4.47 11.87 17.99
CA MET A 125 -4.12 13.30 18.02
C MET A 125 -2.77 13.58 17.35
N ASP A 126 -2.38 14.86 17.28
CA ASP A 126 -1.06 15.30 16.81
C ASP A 126 0.09 14.58 17.53
N GLU A 127 1.05 14.05 16.74
CA GLU A 127 2.18 13.28 17.26
C GLU A 127 3.09 14.10 18.18
N THR A 128 3.24 15.40 17.91
CA THR A 128 4.08 16.28 18.73
C THR A 128 3.39 16.54 20.07
N VAL A 129 2.08 16.76 20.08
CA VAL A 129 1.32 16.91 21.33
C VAL A 129 1.47 15.66 22.19
N PHE A 130 1.18 14.49 21.62
CA PHE A 130 1.30 13.22 22.35
C PHE A 130 2.72 12.98 22.88
N PHE A 131 3.76 13.28 22.08
CA PHE A 131 5.15 13.11 22.48
C PHE A 131 5.54 13.93 23.73
N HIS A 132 4.90 15.08 23.97
CA HIS A 132 5.18 15.94 25.12
C HIS A 132 4.33 15.63 26.36
N MET A 133 3.32 14.78 26.24
CA MET A 133 2.47 14.37 27.38
C MET A 133 3.25 13.48 28.35
N LYS A 134 2.88 13.55 29.63
CA LYS A 134 3.45 12.75 30.72
C LYS A 134 2.37 11.93 31.42
N GLN A 135 2.81 10.86 32.06
CA GLN A 135 1.92 10.03 32.88
C GLN A 135 1.26 10.88 33.98
N GLY A 136 -0.05 10.73 34.15
CA GLY A 136 -0.88 11.53 35.05
C GLY A 136 -1.43 12.83 34.45
N ASP A 137 -0.95 13.27 33.28
CA ASP A 137 -1.53 14.43 32.61
C ASP A 137 -2.98 14.16 32.21
N PRO A 138 -3.89 15.16 32.30
CA PRO A 138 -5.25 14.99 31.82
C PRO A 138 -5.28 14.80 30.30
N ASP A 139 -6.39 14.27 29.79
CA ASP A 139 -6.62 14.22 28.34
C ASP A 139 -6.78 15.64 27.76
N VAL A 140 -6.41 15.80 26.49
CA VAL A 140 -6.56 17.05 25.74
C VAL A 140 -8.04 17.36 25.57
N SER A 141 -8.43 18.61 25.83
CA SER A 141 -9.82 19.04 25.69
C SER A 141 -10.29 18.94 24.23
N ILE A 142 -11.60 18.77 24.02
CA ILE A 142 -12.18 18.66 22.67
C ILE A 142 -11.87 19.91 21.82
N ALA A 143 -11.80 21.09 22.43
CA ALA A 143 -11.54 22.34 21.74
C ALA A 143 -10.08 22.49 21.28
N GLU A 144 -9.14 21.86 22.00
CA GLU A 144 -7.70 21.90 21.70
C GLU A 144 -7.24 20.72 20.86
N TRP A 145 -8.01 19.63 20.87
CA TRP A 145 -7.69 18.40 20.15
C TRP A 145 -7.66 18.64 18.64
N LYS A 146 -6.63 18.12 17.99
CA LYS A 146 -6.48 18.09 16.54
C LYS A 146 -5.93 16.73 16.09
N PRO A 147 -6.35 16.21 14.93
CA PRO A 147 -5.81 14.97 14.40
C PRO A 147 -4.32 15.14 14.03
N GLY A 148 -3.54 14.09 14.28
CA GLY A 148 -2.17 13.97 13.77
C GLY A 148 -2.13 13.28 12.40
N LEU A 149 -0.93 13.08 11.86
CA LEU A 149 -0.75 12.34 10.60
C LEU A 149 -1.39 10.94 10.68
N TRP A 150 -1.24 10.25 11.81
CA TRP A 150 -1.87 8.94 12.02
C TRP A 150 -3.41 9.03 12.03
N GLY A 151 -3.97 10.12 12.55
CA GLY A 151 -5.42 10.39 12.49
C GLY A 151 -5.94 10.64 11.07
N HIS A 152 -5.18 11.34 10.24
CA HIS A 152 -5.51 11.49 8.82
C HIS A 152 -5.34 10.17 8.05
N MET A 153 -4.34 9.35 8.38
CA MET A 153 -4.19 8.01 7.80
C MET A 153 -5.39 7.12 8.09
N VAL A 154 -5.92 7.13 9.32
CA VAL A 154 -7.15 6.37 9.66
C VAL A 154 -8.30 6.74 8.73
N LYS A 155 -8.61 8.04 8.61
CA LYS A 155 -9.68 8.53 7.74
C LYS A 155 -9.45 8.17 6.27
N LEU A 156 -8.20 8.19 5.82
CA LEU A 156 -7.86 7.79 4.46
C LEU A 156 -8.07 6.29 4.25
N VAL A 157 -7.72 5.47 5.24
CA VAL A 157 -7.94 4.01 5.21
C VAL A 157 -9.44 3.67 5.21
N GLU A 158 -10.30 4.47 5.84
CA GLU A 158 -11.76 4.31 5.75
C GLU A 158 -12.28 4.44 4.30
N ILE A 159 -11.67 5.30 3.49
CA ILE A 159 -11.97 5.39 2.05
C ILE A 159 -11.41 4.16 1.33
N TYR A 160 -10.18 3.76 1.67
CA TYR A 160 -9.56 2.57 1.08
C TYR A 160 -10.36 1.29 1.31
N VAL A 161 -10.97 1.13 2.48
CA VAL A 161 -11.90 0.02 2.79
C VAL A 161 -12.97 -0.12 1.70
N GLN A 162 -13.57 0.99 1.27
CA GLN A 162 -14.63 0.99 0.25
C GLN A 162 -14.08 0.72 -1.16
N ILE A 163 -12.89 1.24 -1.49
CA ILE A 163 -12.21 0.94 -2.76
C ILE A 163 -11.90 -0.56 -2.83
N GLN A 164 -11.43 -1.15 -1.73
CA GLN A 164 -11.13 -2.56 -1.64
C GLN A 164 -12.40 -3.41 -1.78
N ASP A 165 -13.50 -3.01 -1.13
CA ASP A 165 -14.79 -3.71 -1.25
C ASP A 165 -15.35 -3.62 -2.67
N LEU A 166 -15.23 -2.49 -3.35
CA LEU A 166 -15.58 -2.34 -4.77
C LEU A 166 -14.74 -3.29 -5.63
N ASN A 167 -13.41 -3.27 -5.49
CA ASN A 167 -12.52 -4.15 -6.26
C ASN A 167 -12.83 -5.63 -6.02
N LYS A 168 -13.12 -6.02 -4.77
CA LYS A 168 -13.53 -7.38 -4.44
C LYS A 168 -14.86 -7.75 -5.08
N HIS A 169 -15.84 -6.85 -5.03
CA HIS A 169 -17.15 -7.06 -5.65
C HIS A 169 -17.04 -7.28 -7.17
N LEU A 170 -16.19 -6.52 -7.85
CA LEU A 170 -15.91 -6.67 -9.29
C LEU A 170 -15.34 -8.05 -9.65
N VAL A 171 -14.62 -8.69 -8.71
CA VAL A 171 -14.07 -10.04 -8.91
C VAL A 171 -15.10 -11.14 -8.67
N GLU A 172 -15.97 -10.95 -7.68
CA GLU A 172 -16.93 -11.96 -7.24
C GLU A 172 -18.18 -12.00 -8.13
N THR A 173 -18.49 -10.91 -8.82
CA THR A 173 -19.70 -10.78 -9.64
C THR A 173 -19.45 -11.22 -11.08
N ALA A 174 -20.35 -12.05 -11.62
CA ALA A 174 -20.25 -12.60 -12.98
C ALA A 174 -20.60 -11.57 -14.07
N GLU A 175 -21.50 -10.65 -13.77
CA GLU A 175 -21.94 -9.59 -14.68
C GLU A 175 -21.68 -8.23 -14.04
N TRP A 176 -21.10 -7.32 -14.80
CA TRP A 176 -20.77 -5.98 -14.33
C TRP A 176 -21.87 -5.01 -14.72
N ASP A 177 -22.48 -4.39 -13.72
CA ASP A 177 -23.33 -3.22 -13.89
C ASP A 177 -22.44 -1.98 -14.01
N GLU A 178 -22.10 -1.59 -15.24
CA GLU A 178 -21.19 -0.46 -15.51
C GLU A 178 -21.73 0.86 -14.94
N ASP A 179 -23.04 1.07 -14.91
CA ASP A 179 -23.64 2.29 -14.35
C ASP A 179 -23.42 2.36 -12.83
N SER A 180 -23.67 1.25 -12.12
CA SER A 180 -23.41 1.13 -10.68
C SER A 180 -21.92 1.29 -10.34
N ILE A 181 -21.04 0.73 -11.19
CA ILE A 181 -19.59 0.87 -11.05
C ILE A 181 -19.16 2.34 -11.26
N GLU A 182 -19.68 3.02 -12.29
CA GLU A 182 -19.39 4.43 -12.53
C GLU A 182 -19.85 5.31 -11.35
N ASP A 183 -21.03 5.03 -10.80
CA ASP A 183 -21.57 5.73 -9.63
C ASP A 183 -20.68 5.53 -8.40
N ALA A 184 -20.32 4.28 -8.08
CA ALA A 184 -19.43 3.97 -6.96
C ALA A 184 -18.05 4.61 -7.12
N VAL A 185 -17.46 4.55 -8.31
CA VAL A 185 -16.17 5.19 -8.59
C VAL A 185 -16.26 6.70 -8.45
N ARG A 186 -17.33 7.32 -8.96
CA ARG A 186 -17.55 8.76 -8.85
C ARG A 186 -17.63 9.18 -7.39
N ASP A 187 -18.40 8.47 -6.58
CA ASP A 187 -18.59 8.82 -5.17
C ASP A 187 -17.29 8.68 -4.38
N LEU A 188 -16.50 7.63 -4.64
CA LEU A 188 -15.17 7.44 -4.04
C LEU A 188 -14.16 8.49 -4.54
N ALA A 189 -14.22 8.88 -5.81
CA ALA A 189 -13.38 9.92 -6.36
C ALA A 189 -13.69 11.28 -5.70
N VAL A 190 -14.97 11.59 -5.48
CA VAL A 190 -15.40 12.78 -4.73
C VAL A 190 -14.91 12.71 -3.29
N ALA A 191 -15.00 11.54 -2.63
CA ALA A 191 -14.50 11.37 -1.28
C ALA A 191 -12.97 11.60 -1.16
N LEU A 192 -12.18 11.07 -2.09
CA LEU A 192 -10.71 11.27 -2.12
C LEU A 192 -10.33 12.74 -2.37
N VAL A 193 -11.05 13.42 -3.26
CA VAL A 193 -10.82 14.86 -3.53
C VAL A 193 -11.22 15.70 -2.33
N ALA A 194 -12.40 15.44 -1.75
CA ALA A 194 -12.86 16.13 -0.54
C ALA A 194 -11.91 15.90 0.63
N PHE A 195 -11.38 14.68 0.79
CA PHE A 195 -10.38 14.36 1.79
C PHE A 195 -9.14 15.25 1.64
N GLU A 196 -8.53 15.30 0.45
CA GLU A 196 -7.34 16.11 0.19
C GLU A 196 -7.59 17.62 0.35
N GLN A 197 -8.74 18.12 -0.12
CA GLN A 197 -9.12 19.53 -0.02
C GLN A 197 -9.32 19.98 1.43
N ASN A 198 -9.79 19.08 2.30
CA ASN A 198 -10.01 19.36 3.72
C ASN A 198 -8.73 19.21 4.56
N LEU A 199 -7.60 18.78 3.99
CA LEU A 199 -6.32 18.77 4.70
C LEU A 199 -5.85 20.19 4.98
N GLU A 200 -5.37 20.39 6.21
CA GLU A 200 -4.68 21.60 6.63
C GLU A 200 -3.48 21.89 5.71
N PRO A 201 -3.17 23.17 5.42
CA PRO A 201 -2.07 23.53 4.53
C PRO A 201 -0.72 22.89 4.89
N GLU A 202 -0.47 22.67 6.18
CA GLU A 202 0.75 22.07 6.69
C GLU A 202 0.86 20.57 6.40
N ILE A 203 -0.27 19.86 6.25
CA ILE A 203 -0.34 18.41 6.02
C ILE A 203 -0.29 18.08 4.52
N ARG A 204 -0.54 19.05 3.63
CA ARG A 204 -0.48 18.82 2.18
C ARG A 204 0.96 18.57 1.71
N TYR A 205 1.11 17.75 0.68
CA TYR A 205 2.44 17.46 0.14
C TYR A 205 3.07 18.72 -0.45
N SER A 206 4.27 19.06 0.02
CA SER A 206 5.18 20.03 -0.58
C SER A 206 6.58 19.81 -0.02
N GLU A 207 7.62 20.25 -0.73
CA GLU A 207 9.00 20.18 -0.21
C GLU A 207 9.17 20.94 1.12
N VAL A 208 8.47 22.07 1.26
CA VAL A 208 8.47 22.89 2.49
C VAL A 208 7.84 22.12 3.65
N ASN A 209 6.68 21.49 3.44
CA ASN A 209 6.01 20.71 4.47
C ASN A 209 6.79 19.43 4.81
N LEU A 210 7.42 18.79 3.81
CA LEU A 210 8.32 17.67 4.02
C LEU A 210 9.47 18.07 4.94
N ALA A 211 10.21 19.14 4.63
CA ALA A 211 11.32 19.60 5.45
C ALA A 211 10.88 19.92 6.88
N ARG A 212 9.70 20.53 7.04
CA ARG A 212 9.11 20.79 8.35
C ARG A 212 8.84 19.50 9.13
N HIS A 213 8.24 18.49 8.51
CA HIS A 213 7.98 17.21 9.19
C HIS A 213 9.27 16.43 9.49
N VAL A 214 10.27 16.48 8.61
CA VAL A 214 11.61 15.92 8.87
C VAL A 214 12.24 16.55 10.11
N SER A 215 12.17 17.89 10.27
CA SER A 215 12.70 18.56 11.46
C SER A 215 12.03 18.15 12.77
N LYS A 216 10.80 17.62 12.70
CA LYS A 216 10.04 17.07 13.84
C LYS A 216 10.23 15.56 14.03
N GLY A 217 11.03 14.90 13.19
CA GLY A 217 11.19 13.44 13.20
C GLY A 217 10.00 12.68 12.58
N LEU A 218 9.11 13.36 11.87
CA LEU A 218 7.87 12.81 11.28
C LEU A 218 7.96 12.61 9.76
N GLY A 219 9.13 12.83 9.14
CA GLY A 219 9.29 12.78 7.68
C GLY A 219 8.85 11.46 7.05
N ARG A 220 9.18 10.32 7.66
CA ARG A 220 8.79 8.99 7.17
C ARG A 220 7.28 8.75 7.23
N THR A 221 6.64 9.17 8.31
CA THR A 221 5.18 9.10 8.48
C THR A 221 4.48 10.00 7.47
N PHE A 222 5.00 11.21 7.25
CA PHE A 222 4.49 12.14 6.24
C PHE A 222 4.58 11.55 4.82
N MET A 223 5.70 10.90 4.50
CA MET A 223 5.85 10.20 3.22
C MET A 223 4.88 9.03 3.07
N ALA A 224 4.76 8.18 4.08
CA ALA A 224 3.83 7.06 4.05
C ALA A 224 2.37 7.51 3.81
N PHE A 225 1.98 8.65 4.39
CA PHE A 225 0.64 9.21 4.23
C PHE A 225 0.35 9.56 2.76
N HIS A 226 1.23 10.31 2.12
CA HIS A 226 1.02 10.72 0.74
C HIS A 226 1.21 9.59 -0.28
N LEU A 227 2.14 8.66 -0.02
CA LEU A 227 2.27 7.44 -0.81
C LEU A 227 0.97 6.61 -0.76
N GLY A 228 0.37 6.48 0.42
CA GLY A 228 -0.93 5.83 0.59
C GLY A 228 -2.05 6.51 -0.19
N TYR A 229 -2.16 7.84 -0.10
CA TYR A 229 -3.19 8.61 -0.81
C TYR A 229 -3.15 8.36 -2.32
N HIS A 230 -1.98 8.54 -2.95
CA HIS A 230 -1.85 8.34 -4.39
C HIS A 230 -1.99 6.88 -4.81
N HIS A 231 -1.58 5.94 -3.95
CA HIS A 231 -1.84 4.52 -4.18
C HIS A 231 -3.34 4.20 -4.21
N TYR A 232 -4.13 4.75 -3.28
CA TYR A 232 -5.58 4.53 -3.25
C TYR A 232 -6.29 5.13 -4.46
N CYS A 233 -5.91 6.34 -4.89
CA CYS A 233 -6.41 6.90 -6.14
C CYS A 233 -6.03 6.01 -7.34
N THR A 234 -4.80 5.50 -7.38
CA THR A 234 -4.33 4.60 -8.44
C THR A 234 -5.18 3.34 -8.50
N LEU A 235 -5.47 2.70 -7.35
CA LEU A 235 -6.31 1.51 -7.29
C LEU A 235 -7.75 1.78 -7.77
N LEU A 236 -8.35 2.90 -7.38
CA LEU A 236 -9.72 3.26 -7.77
C LEU A 236 -9.85 3.41 -9.28
N PHE A 237 -8.87 4.05 -9.92
CA PHE A 237 -8.94 4.35 -11.35
C PHE A 237 -8.25 3.30 -12.24
N TYR A 238 -7.60 2.30 -11.64
CA TYR A 238 -6.80 1.32 -12.38
C TYR A 238 -7.60 0.63 -13.49
N GLN A 239 -8.86 0.30 -13.21
CA GLN A 239 -9.71 -0.41 -14.15
C GLN A 239 -9.94 0.33 -15.48
N TYR A 240 -9.78 1.65 -15.52
CA TYR A 240 -9.98 2.46 -16.71
C TYR A 240 -8.75 2.47 -17.63
N LEU A 241 -7.65 1.81 -17.24
CA LEU A 241 -6.53 1.54 -18.14
C LEU A 241 -6.86 0.45 -19.18
N ASP A 242 -7.88 -0.37 -18.93
CA ASP A 242 -8.35 -1.40 -19.87
C ASP A 242 -9.20 -0.79 -20.99
N HIS A 243 -8.60 -0.67 -22.17
CA HIS A 243 -9.26 -0.15 -23.37
C HIS A 243 -10.39 -1.06 -23.92
N ASN A 244 -10.51 -2.30 -23.44
CA ASN A 244 -11.55 -3.23 -23.86
C ASN A 244 -12.84 -3.09 -23.05
N ARG A 245 -12.82 -2.30 -21.97
CA ARG A 245 -14.03 -2.03 -21.21
C ARG A 245 -15.03 -1.24 -22.06
N PRO A 246 -16.34 -1.40 -21.77
CA PRO A 246 -17.36 -0.56 -22.37
C PRO A 246 -17.03 0.92 -22.22
N PHE A 247 -17.44 1.71 -23.21
CA PHE A 247 -17.29 3.15 -23.14
C PHE A 247 -18.07 3.70 -21.93
N THR A 248 -17.39 4.51 -21.14
CA THR A 248 -17.92 5.22 -19.97
C THR A 248 -17.69 6.71 -20.15
N ILE A 249 -18.60 7.56 -19.65
CA ILE A 249 -18.53 9.01 -19.84
C ILE A 249 -17.21 9.57 -19.29
N ASN A 250 -16.78 9.06 -18.13
CA ASN A 250 -15.57 9.53 -17.44
C ASN A 250 -14.34 8.65 -17.70
N GLY A 251 -14.45 7.59 -18.50
CA GLY A 251 -13.41 6.55 -18.60
C GLY A 251 -12.03 7.10 -18.96
N LYS A 252 -11.95 7.96 -19.98
CA LYS A 252 -10.69 8.61 -20.37
C LYS A 252 -10.12 9.48 -19.24
N ALA A 253 -10.97 10.30 -18.61
CA ALA A 253 -10.54 11.17 -17.53
C ALA A 253 -10.03 10.38 -16.32
N TYR A 254 -10.65 9.23 -16.02
CA TYR A 254 -10.19 8.34 -14.95
C TYR A 254 -8.90 7.60 -15.31
N ALA A 255 -8.73 7.15 -16.56
CA ALA A 255 -7.44 6.61 -17.02
C ALA A 255 -6.31 7.62 -16.86
N ASP A 256 -6.55 8.88 -17.24
CA ASP A 256 -5.59 9.98 -17.08
C ASP A 256 -5.29 10.25 -15.59
N ARG A 257 -6.30 10.20 -14.71
CA ARG A 257 -6.11 10.32 -13.26
C ARG A 257 -5.31 9.16 -12.67
N CYS A 258 -5.52 7.93 -13.15
CA CYS A 258 -4.71 6.77 -12.75
C CYS A 258 -3.22 7.01 -13.04
N LYS A 259 -2.91 7.40 -14.28
CA LYS A 259 -1.54 7.74 -14.71
C LYS A 259 -0.95 8.90 -13.91
N LEU A 260 -1.75 9.94 -13.65
CA LEU A 260 -1.34 11.10 -12.86
C LEU A 260 -0.95 10.70 -11.43
N HIS A 261 -1.79 9.94 -10.74
CA HIS A 261 -1.51 9.54 -9.37
C HIS A 261 -0.34 8.56 -9.25
N ALA A 262 -0.20 7.63 -10.19
CA ALA A 262 0.98 6.78 -10.27
C ALA A 262 2.26 7.61 -10.51
N THR A 263 2.18 8.65 -11.34
CA THR A 263 3.29 9.58 -11.60
C THR A 263 3.70 10.35 -10.36
N ILE A 264 2.73 10.97 -9.67
CA ILE A 264 2.98 11.71 -8.43
C ILE A 264 3.55 10.78 -7.36
N PHE A 265 3.01 9.57 -7.21
CA PHE A 265 3.54 8.55 -6.31
C PHE A 265 5.06 8.32 -6.53
N CYS A 266 5.48 8.17 -7.79
CA CYS A 266 6.88 7.91 -8.13
C CYS A 266 7.78 9.10 -7.76
N ASP A 267 7.31 10.32 -7.99
CA ASP A 267 8.03 11.54 -7.67
C ASP A 267 8.18 11.70 -6.13
N ILE A 268 7.12 11.37 -5.37
CA ILE A 268 7.16 11.35 -3.89
C ILE A 268 8.11 10.26 -3.37
N LEU A 269 8.04 9.05 -3.93
CA LEU A 269 8.90 7.94 -3.54
C LEU A 269 10.37 8.29 -3.77
N LYS A 270 10.68 8.90 -4.92
CA LYS A 270 12.02 9.40 -5.21
C LYS A 270 12.46 10.44 -4.16
N ALA A 271 11.62 11.44 -3.88
CA ALA A 271 11.93 12.45 -2.86
C ALA A 271 12.18 11.85 -1.47
N SER A 272 11.45 10.79 -1.11
CA SER A 272 11.65 10.07 0.15
C SER A 272 13.04 9.43 0.27
N ARG A 273 13.63 9.01 -0.86
CA ARG A 273 14.95 8.39 -0.94
C ARG A 273 16.07 9.43 -0.91
N GLU A 274 15.83 10.60 -1.50
CA GLU A 274 16.80 11.70 -1.59
C GLU A 274 16.86 12.54 -0.30
N GLN A 275 15.75 12.63 0.45
CA GLN A 275 15.67 13.42 1.67
C GLN A 275 15.92 12.57 2.93
N LYS A 276 17.04 12.85 3.63
CA LYS A 276 17.36 12.21 4.91
C LYS A 276 16.27 12.44 5.96
N GLY A 277 15.87 11.38 6.65
CA GLY A 277 14.78 11.41 7.66
C GLY A 277 13.37 11.26 7.07
N ALA A 278 13.25 11.09 5.76
CA ALA A 278 11.99 10.85 5.05
C ALA A 278 11.91 9.45 4.42
N GLU A 279 12.88 8.56 4.68
CA GLU A 279 13.02 7.30 3.97
C GLU A 279 11.79 6.39 4.13
N ALA A 280 11.14 6.05 3.02
CA ALA A 280 9.96 5.20 2.99
C ALA A 280 10.33 3.70 3.01
N LEU A 281 10.88 3.24 4.14
CA LEU A 281 11.43 1.89 4.29
C LEU A 281 10.43 0.82 4.78
N TYR A 282 9.13 1.11 4.76
CA TYR A 282 8.11 0.16 5.22
C TYR A 282 7.93 -0.96 4.21
N ASN A 283 7.69 -2.20 4.67
CA ASN A 283 7.54 -3.36 3.80
C ASN A 283 6.46 -3.15 2.71
N ILE A 284 5.31 -2.60 3.11
CA ILE A 284 4.19 -2.32 2.21
C ILE A 284 4.54 -1.34 1.07
N VAL A 285 5.57 -0.50 1.24
CA VAL A 285 6.05 0.40 0.18
C VAL A 285 6.50 -0.40 -1.05
N GLY A 286 7.00 -1.62 -0.86
CA GLY A 286 7.34 -2.52 -1.96
C GLY A 286 6.14 -2.83 -2.85
N HIS A 287 5.01 -3.22 -2.25
CA HIS A 287 3.79 -3.55 -3.00
C HIS A 287 3.21 -2.34 -3.74
N ILE A 288 3.02 -1.23 -3.03
CA ILE A 288 2.43 -0.03 -3.64
C ILE A 288 3.33 0.57 -4.74
N THR A 289 4.66 0.33 -4.66
CA THR A 289 5.62 0.65 -5.73
C THR A 289 5.45 -0.27 -6.93
N VAL A 290 5.23 -1.58 -6.72
CA VAL A 290 4.93 -2.55 -7.79
C VAL A 290 3.65 -2.17 -8.53
N VAL A 291 2.58 -1.80 -7.81
CA VAL A 291 1.33 -1.34 -8.42
C VAL A 291 1.55 -0.07 -9.23
N SER A 292 2.21 0.95 -8.69
CA SER A 292 2.46 2.19 -9.46
C SER A 292 3.37 1.94 -10.67
N SER A 293 4.35 1.04 -10.54
CA SER A 293 5.24 0.64 -11.65
C SER A 293 4.49 -0.09 -12.76
N SER A 294 3.44 -0.85 -12.43
CA SER A 294 2.59 -1.50 -13.44
C SER A 294 1.83 -0.49 -14.31
N VAL A 295 1.42 0.65 -13.75
CA VAL A 295 0.81 1.76 -14.51
C VAL A 295 1.85 2.41 -15.43
N LEU A 296 3.09 2.59 -14.97
CA LEU A 296 4.17 3.11 -15.81
C LEU A 296 4.54 2.15 -16.94
N LEU A 297 4.60 0.84 -16.66
CA LEU A 297 4.80 -0.20 -17.66
C LEU A 297 3.68 -0.19 -18.70
N HIS A 298 2.42 -0.14 -18.24
CA HIS A 298 1.26 0.00 -19.11
C HIS A 298 1.38 1.24 -20.00
N THR A 299 1.69 2.40 -19.41
CA THR A 299 1.86 3.68 -20.13
C THR A 299 3.02 3.62 -21.13
N TYR A 300 4.13 2.99 -20.77
CA TYR A 300 5.26 2.83 -21.69
C TYR A 300 4.93 1.91 -22.88
N LEU A 301 4.23 0.80 -22.62
CA LEU A 301 3.87 -0.18 -23.64
C LEU A 301 2.74 0.30 -24.56
N PHE A 302 1.71 0.93 -24.01
CA PHE A 302 0.45 1.24 -24.71
C PHE A 302 0.15 2.73 -24.86
N GLY A 303 0.91 3.61 -24.20
CA GLY A 303 0.71 5.05 -24.23
C GLY A 303 1.35 5.76 -25.43
N GLU A 304 1.16 7.08 -25.44
CA GLU A 304 1.58 7.99 -26.50
C GLU A 304 3.08 8.28 -26.46
N ALA A 305 3.71 8.53 -27.61
CA ALA A 305 5.17 8.67 -27.75
C ALA A 305 5.82 9.69 -26.78
N HIS A 306 5.10 10.75 -26.41
CA HIS A 306 5.58 11.78 -25.50
C HIS A 306 5.61 11.33 -24.03
N GLU A 307 4.86 10.29 -23.65
CA GLU A 307 4.80 9.76 -22.27
C GLU A 307 6.02 8.86 -21.96
N LEU A 308 6.63 8.25 -22.98
CA LEU A 308 7.64 7.19 -22.85
C LEU A 308 8.89 7.58 -22.06
N PRO A 309 9.57 8.73 -22.34
CA PRO A 309 10.82 9.05 -21.65
C PRO A 309 10.63 9.21 -20.14
N ASP A 310 9.49 9.78 -19.78
CA ASP A 310 9.10 10.06 -18.41
C ASP A 310 8.67 8.79 -17.67
N SER A 311 7.87 7.93 -18.31
CA SER A 311 7.50 6.63 -17.74
C SER A 311 8.72 5.75 -17.51
N ARG A 312 9.68 5.75 -18.45
CA ARG A 312 10.92 4.98 -18.32
C ARG A 312 11.76 5.44 -17.13
N ARG A 313 12.04 6.75 -17.03
CA ARG A 313 12.86 7.30 -15.95
C ARG A 313 12.26 7.03 -14.57
N ARG A 314 10.94 7.15 -14.45
CA ARG A 314 10.23 6.87 -13.19
C ARG A 314 10.22 5.38 -12.87
N LEU A 315 10.10 4.52 -13.87
CA LEU A 315 10.23 3.08 -13.69
C LEU A 315 11.63 2.74 -13.16
N GLU A 316 12.69 3.24 -13.78
CA GLU A 316 14.08 3.05 -13.31
C GLU A 316 14.25 3.53 -11.85
N SER A 317 13.74 4.71 -11.50
CA SER A 317 13.76 5.23 -10.11
C SER A 317 12.96 4.38 -9.11
N ASN A 318 11.86 3.76 -9.54
CA ASN A 318 11.09 2.84 -8.68
C ASN A 318 11.85 1.54 -8.43
N LEU A 319 12.57 1.01 -9.43
CA LEU A 319 13.37 -0.20 -9.28
C LEU A 319 14.53 0.04 -8.31
N GLU A 320 15.16 1.22 -8.32
CA GLU A 320 16.13 1.61 -7.29
C GLU A 320 15.54 1.52 -5.88
N SER A 321 14.30 2.01 -5.68
CA SER A 321 13.61 1.88 -4.39
C SER A 321 13.31 0.43 -4.01
N LEU A 322 12.91 -0.41 -4.98
CA LEU A 322 12.66 -1.84 -4.72
C LEU A 322 13.93 -2.59 -4.35
N VAL A 323 15.05 -2.30 -5.03
CA VAL A 323 16.37 -2.87 -4.69
C VAL A 323 16.79 -2.43 -3.28
N GLN A 324 16.58 -1.16 -2.92
CA GLN A 324 16.84 -0.68 -1.57
C GLN A 324 15.97 -1.41 -0.54
N LEU A 325 14.65 -1.50 -0.76
CA LEU A 325 13.72 -2.15 0.17
C LEU A 325 14.03 -3.63 0.36
N ARG A 326 14.45 -4.32 -0.70
CA ARG A 326 14.88 -5.72 -0.65
C ARG A 326 16.02 -5.96 0.33
N SER A 327 16.92 -4.99 0.53
CA SER A 327 18.01 -5.12 1.50
C SER A 327 17.52 -5.22 2.96
N TYR A 328 16.29 -4.77 3.24
CA TYR A 328 15.66 -4.81 4.56
C TYR A 328 14.63 -5.95 4.69
N TRP A 329 13.96 -6.29 3.59
CA TRP A 329 12.79 -7.15 3.58
C TRP A 329 12.90 -8.23 2.51
N SER A 330 12.96 -9.50 2.92
CA SER A 330 13.04 -10.61 1.95
C SER A 330 11.75 -10.73 1.12
N SER A 331 10.59 -10.40 1.69
CA SER A 331 9.30 -10.45 0.97
C SER A 331 9.17 -9.47 -0.20
N VAL A 332 10.05 -8.47 -0.32
CA VAL A 332 10.08 -7.60 -1.49
C VAL A 332 10.46 -8.37 -2.75
N GLU A 333 11.22 -9.47 -2.63
CA GLU A 333 11.49 -10.36 -3.76
C GLU A 333 10.22 -10.97 -4.36
N LEU A 334 9.25 -11.35 -3.51
CA LEU A 334 7.95 -11.82 -3.98
C LEU A 334 7.22 -10.73 -4.75
N MET A 335 7.23 -9.49 -4.23
CA MET A 335 6.58 -8.34 -4.87
C MET A 335 7.22 -8.02 -6.24
N ILE A 336 8.56 -8.05 -6.33
CA ILE A 336 9.30 -7.89 -7.59
C ILE A 336 8.90 -8.98 -8.59
N LYS A 337 8.82 -10.25 -8.16
CA LYS A 337 8.37 -11.36 -9.03
C LYS A 337 6.96 -11.11 -9.57
N ARG A 338 6.04 -10.57 -8.77
CA ARG A 338 4.68 -10.22 -9.24
C ARG A 338 4.72 -9.18 -10.36
N LEU A 339 5.59 -8.17 -10.27
CA LEU A 339 5.80 -7.18 -11.35
C LEU A 339 6.33 -7.83 -12.64
N VAL A 340 7.27 -8.76 -12.51
CA VAL A 340 7.83 -9.52 -13.65
C VAL A 340 6.73 -10.35 -14.32
N ILE A 341 5.88 -11.03 -13.55
CA ILE A 341 4.76 -11.82 -14.09
C ILE A 341 3.77 -10.91 -14.81
N PHE A 342 3.44 -9.75 -14.22
CA PHE A 342 2.60 -8.74 -14.88
C PHE A 342 3.18 -8.28 -16.22
N GLN A 343 4.47 -7.97 -16.24
CA GLN A 343 5.16 -7.58 -17.47
C GLN A 343 5.11 -8.70 -18.53
N ASN A 344 5.41 -9.94 -18.13
CA ASN A 344 5.35 -11.10 -19.02
C ASN A 344 3.98 -11.27 -19.65
N ASN A 345 2.90 -11.09 -18.88
CA ASN A 345 1.54 -11.11 -19.41
C ASN A 345 1.30 -9.97 -20.41
N CYS A 346 1.75 -8.75 -20.12
CA CYS A 346 1.64 -7.63 -21.07
C CYS A 346 2.44 -7.86 -22.36
N MET A 347 3.55 -8.61 -22.32
CA MET A 347 4.40 -8.90 -23.48
C MET A 347 3.93 -10.11 -24.29
N ARG A 348 3.44 -11.18 -23.65
CA ARG A 348 2.94 -12.39 -24.34
C ARG A 348 1.73 -12.07 -25.21
N SER A 349 0.91 -11.12 -24.79
CA SER A 349 -0.36 -10.83 -25.43
C SER A 349 -0.29 -9.72 -26.47
N LEU A 350 0.84 -9.46 -27.16
CA LEU A 350 1.02 -8.34 -28.13
C LEU A 350 -0.08 -8.18 -29.22
N SER A 351 -1.01 -9.12 -29.36
CA SER A 351 -2.29 -9.00 -30.08
C SER A 351 -3.41 -8.43 -29.18
N ARG A 352 -4.10 -7.37 -29.64
CA ARG A 352 -5.30 -6.61 -29.15
C ARG A 352 -5.95 -6.78 -27.75
N ASN A 353 -5.70 -7.82 -26.94
CA ASN A 353 -6.39 -8.16 -25.69
C ASN A 353 -5.45 -8.18 -24.45
N THR A 354 -4.37 -7.39 -24.43
CA THR A 354 -3.24 -7.47 -23.46
C THR A 354 -3.57 -7.14 -22.01
N HIS A 355 -4.26 -6.02 -21.79
CA HIS A 355 -4.49 -5.46 -20.45
C HIS A 355 -5.99 -5.48 -20.16
N ARG A 356 -6.49 -6.64 -19.72
CA ARG A 356 -7.86 -6.77 -19.24
C ARG A 356 -7.89 -6.53 -17.73
N PHE A 357 -8.78 -5.67 -17.27
CA PHE A 357 -9.13 -5.65 -15.85
C PHE A 357 -10.00 -6.87 -15.58
N ASP A 358 -9.43 -7.87 -14.92
CA ASP A 358 -10.12 -9.12 -14.60
C ASP A 358 -9.74 -9.59 -13.19
N ARG A 359 -10.22 -10.77 -12.80
CA ARG A 359 -9.90 -11.37 -11.50
C ARG A 359 -8.40 -11.45 -11.27
N TRP A 360 -7.61 -11.81 -12.28
CA TRP A 360 -6.16 -11.91 -12.16
C TRP A 360 -5.54 -10.53 -11.89
N MET A 361 -6.03 -9.48 -12.55
CA MET A 361 -5.58 -8.11 -12.31
C MET A 361 -5.88 -7.65 -10.87
N VAL A 362 -7.09 -7.89 -10.36
CA VAL A 362 -7.43 -7.50 -8.98
C VAL A 362 -6.57 -8.26 -7.96
N LYS A 363 -6.29 -9.56 -8.20
CA LYS A 363 -5.32 -10.30 -7.37
C LYS A 363 -3.95 -9.65 -7.38
N PHE A 364 -3.46 -9.23 -8.56
CA PHE A 364 -2.20 -8.49 -8.69
C PHE A 364 -2.20 -7.20 -7.85
N LEU A 365 -3.30 -6.44 -7.90
CA LEU A 365 -3.42 -5.14 -7.21
C LEU A 365 -3.58 -5.26 -5.69
N SER A 366 -4.26 -6.29 -5.19
CA SER A 366 -4.68 -6.38 -3.78
C SER A 366 -3.97 -7.48 -2.98
N GLU A 367 -3.82 -8.69 -3.54
CA GLU A 367 -3.37 -9.90 -2.82
C GLU A 367 -1.84 -9.98 -2.68
N HIS A 368 -1.21 -8.92 -2.19
CA HIS A 368 0.25 -8.73 -2.19
C HIS A 368 1.05 -9.70 -1.31
N ALA A 369 0.40 -10.40 -0.38
CA ALA A 369 1.03 -11.40 0.46
C ALA A 369 1.15 -12.77 -0.25
N LEU A 370 0.45 -12.95 -1.36
CA LEU A 370 0.37 -14.22 -2.09
C LEU A 370 1.28 -14.22 -3.32
N ALA A 371 1.69 -15.42 -3.75
CA ALA A 371 2.25 -15.59 -5.08
C ALA A 371 1.19 -15.29 -6.13
N LEU A 372 1.62 -14.74 -7.27
CA LEU A 372 0.76 -14.50 -8.41
C LEU A 372 1.08 -15.56 -9.46
N ASP A 373 0.09 -16.32 -9.88
CA ASP A 373 0.26 -17.30 -10.95
C ASP A 373 0.36 -16.62 -12.33
N GLU A 374 0.94 -17.31 -13.31
CA GLU A 374 0.84 -16.86 -14.69
C GLU A 374 -0.63 -16.84 -15.15
N LYS A 375 -0.97 -15.92 -16.05
CA LYS A 375 -2.33 -15.86 -16.58
C LYS A 375 -2.55 -17.06 -17.49
N THR A 376 -3.58 -17.84 -17.24
CA THR A 376 -4.00 -18.92 -18.14
C THR A 376 -4.67 -18.30 -19.35
N ASP A 377 -4.15 -18.55 -20.55
CA ASP A 377 -4.76 -18.06 -21.79
C ASP A 377 -6.15 -18.68 -21.97
N GLU A 378 -7.19 -17.85 -21.95
CA GLU A 378 -8.47 -18.23 -22.55
C GLU A 378 -8.22 -18.34 -24.07
N LEU A 379 -8.49 -19.52 -24.64
CA LEU A 379 -8.29 -19.81 -26.07
C LEU A 379 -8.82 -18.65 -26.92
N PRO A 380 -8.01 -18.06 -27.81
CA PRO A 380 -8.45 -16.91 -28.61
C PRO A 380 -9.66 -17.31 -29.45
N ASN A 381 -10.74 -16.53 -29.34
CA ASN A 381 -11.93 -16.71 -30.15
C ASN A 381 -11.53 -16.58 -31.64
N PRO A 382 -11.68 -17.62 -32.49
CA PRO A 382 -11.09 -17.67 -33.83
C PRO A 382 -11.53 -16.58 -34.80
N TRP A 383 -12.56 -15.80 -34.45
CA TRP A 383 -13.27 -14.88 -35.34
C TRP A 383 -12.74 -13.43 -35.33
N LEU A 384 -11.79 -13.07 -34.47
CA LEU A 384 -11.28 -11.69 -34.36
C LEU A 384 -9.90 -11.45 -34.97
N ALA A 385 -9.28 -12.49 -35.55
CA ALA A 385 -7.94 -12.40 -36.14
C ALA A 385 -7.99 -12.00 -37.62
N THR A 386 -8.44 -10.78 -37.93
CA THR A 386 -8.27 -10.20 -39.27
C THR A 386 -7.87 -8.72 -39.24
N GLY A 387 -6.58 -8.47 -39.50
CA GLY A 387 -6.11 -7.37 -40.35
C GLY A 387 -5.66 -6.05 -39.68
N LEU A 388 -4.45 -5.60 -40.10
CA LEU A 388 -3.83 -4.26 -40.00
C LEU A 388 -3.03 -3.85 -38.74
N GLU A 389 -1.89 -4.49 -38.38
CA GLU A 389 -1.00 -3.96 -37.30
C GLU A 389 0.54 -4.13 -37.46
N THR A 390 1.15 -4.21 -38.66
CA THR A 390 2.60 -4.52 -38.76
C THR A 390 3.56 -3.46 -38.20
N MET A 391 3.25 -2.16 -38.26
CA MET A 391 4.12 -1.10 -37.70
C MET A 391 3.90 -0.88 -36.19
N ALA A 392 2.66 -0.94 -35.72
CA ALA A 392 2.33 -0.80 -34.30
C ALA A 392 2.89 -1.98 -33.48
N GLU A 393 2.84 -3.20 -34.03
CA GLU A 393 3.48 -4.38 -33.45
C GLU A 393 5.00 -4.23 -33.36
N SER A 394 5.65 -3.69 -34.40
CA SER A 394 7.11 -3.47 -34.39
C SER A 394 7.55 -2.48 -33.30
N THR A 395 6.85 -1.35 -33.15
CA THR A 395 7.12 -0.37 -32.09
C THR A 395 6.82 -0.93 -30.69
N ARG A 396 5.74 -1.71 -30.53
CA ARG A 396 5.43 -2.36 -29.24
C ARG A 396 6.45 -3.43 -28.87
N LEU A 397 6.96 -4.18 -29.84
CA LEU A 397 8.02 -5.17 -29.64
C LEU A 397 9.32 -4.50 -29.18
N GLU A 398 9.68 -3.35 -29.76
CA GLU A 398 10.83 -2.57 -29.31
C GLU A 398 10.65 -2.07 -27.88
N ARG A 399 9.48 -1.51 -27.55
CA ARG A 399 9.13 -1.09 -26.18
C ARG A 399 9.22 -2.25 -25.19
N SER A 400 8.72 -3.43 -25.56
CA SER A 400 8.80 -4.66 -24.77
C SER A 400 10.25 -5.08 -24.48
N ARG A 401 11.15 -5.00 -25.47
CA ARG A 401 12.58 -5.30 -25.25
C ARG A 401 13.23 -4.36 -24.25
N VAL A 402 12.89 -3.07 -24.30
CA VAL A 402 13.43 -2.07 -23.36
C VAL A 402 12.95 -2.35 -21.93
N THR A 403 11.65 -2.58 -21.73
CA THR A 403 11.14 -2.90 -20.38
C THR A 403 11.74 -4.20 -19.85
N GLN A 404 11.91 -5.21 -20.70
CA GLN A 404 12.56 -6.46 -20.32
C GLN A 404 13.99 -6.21 -19.84
N SER A 405 14.76 -5.41 -20.59
CA SER A 405 16.13 -5.07 -20.21
C SER A 405 16.19 -4.33 -18.87
N ILE A 406 15.28 -3.39 -18.62
CA ILE A 406 15.21 -2.63 -17.36
C ILE A 406 14.99 -3.59 -16.17
N ILE A 407 14.04 -4.52 -16.29
CA ILE A 407 13.71 -5.46 -15.20
C ILE A 407 14.79 -6.54 -15.03
N THR A 408 15.34 -7.07 -16.12
CA THR A 408 16.46 -8.02 -16.05
C THR A 408 17.70 -7.39 -15.43
N ASN A 409 18.01 -6.12 -15.74
CA ASN A 409 19.10 -5.39 -15.09
C ASN A 409 18.86 -5.28 -13.58
N MET A 410 17.63 -4.97 -13.15
CA MET A 410 17.29 -4.95 -11.72
C MET A 410 17.48 -6.31 -11.04
N GLN A 411 17.04 -7.40 -11.66
CA GLN A 411 17.20 -8.75 -11.10
C GLN A 411 18.68 -9.13 -10.96
N ASN A 412 19.51 -8.68 -11.90
CA ASN A 412 20.96 -8.91 -11.91
C ASN A 412 21.74 -7.97 -10.97
N LEU A 413 21.11 -6.94 -10.38
CA LEU A 413 21.70 -6.17 -9.29
C LEU A 413 21.69 -7.03 -8.01
N GLU A 414 22.32 -8.20 -8.02
CA GLU A 414 22.58 -8.99 -6.82
C GLU A 414 23.87 -8.46 -6.16
N TYR A 415 23.81 -8.24 -4.84
CA TYR A 415 24.92 -7.88 -3.94
C TYR A 415 25.61 -6.51 -4.16
N ILE A 416 25.07 -5.48 -3.51
CA ILE A 416 25.88 -4.39 -2.91
C ILE A 416 25.54 -4.32 -1.43
#